data_AF-A0A2E6VER3-F1
#
_entry.id   AF-A0A2E6VER3-F1
#
_cell.length_a   1.000
_cell.length_b   1.000
_cell.length_c   1.000
_cell.angle_alpha   90.00
_cell.angle_beta   90.00
_cell.angle_gamma   90.00
#
_symmetry.space_group_name_H-M   'P 1'
#
loop_
_entity.id
_entity.type
_entity.pdbx_description
1 polymer ?
#
loop_
_entity_poly.entity_id
_entity_poly.type
_entity_poly.pdbx_seq_one_letter_code
_entity_poly.pdbx_strand_id
1 'polypeptide(L)'
;MKRNKIKNEDVSINFRIPRALKAKIINEASVRNITISKYLRETLEEIHGDLEERPKEFLSETKDYLFSKEFVRFVFWIYRKLKDNNREEDDDIDGYIDLIKGVGKYLPSDVVCELDKVLMDLLRIRTAIGIDGKYYRFVDSYADDKRLNYKKLEDFFLGFGLDQHFSDKKYKY
;
A
#
# COMPACT_ATOMS: atom_id res chain seq x y z
N MET A 1 12.99 -21.11 0.33
CA MET A 1 12.36 -22.26 -0.36
C MET A 1 13.38 -22.99 -1.21
N LYS A 2 13.41 -24.33 -1.19
CA LYS A 2 14.30 -25.12 -2.07
C LYS A 2 13.73 -25.10 -3.50
N ARG A 3 14.48 -24.59 -4.48
CA ARG A 3 14.07 -24.58 -5.90
C ARG A 3 14.03 -26.01 -6.43
N ASN A 4 12.86 -26.44 -6.91
CA ASN A 4 12.71 -27.75 -7.55
C ASN A 4 13.53 -27.79 -8.86
N LYS A 5 14.30 -28.87 -9.06
CA LYS A 5 15.00 -29.09 -10.34
C LYS A 5 13.98 -29.40 -11.43
N ILE A 6 14.11 -28.72 -12.56
CA ILE A 6 13.32 -28.91 -13.79
C ILE A 6 13.42 -30.37 -14.24
N LYS A 7 12.30 -30.98 -14.60
CA LYS A 7 12.22 -32.34 -15.12
C LYS A 7 11.85 -32.30 -16.60
N ASN A 8 12.17 -33.36 -17.34
CA ASN A 8 11.83 -33.47 -18.77
C ASN A 8 10.32 -33.49 -19.06
N GLU A 9 9.49 -33.58 -18.01
CA GLU A 9 8.03 -33.55 -18.07
C GLU A 9 7.46 -32.11 -18.10
N ASP A 10 8.30 -31.09 -17.89
CA ASP A 10 7.87 -29.69 -17.84
C ASP A 10 7.48 -29.16 -19.24
N VAL A 11 6.37 -28.41 -19.30
CA VAL A 11 5.80 -27.91 -20.56
C VAL A 11 6.63 -26.78 -21.16
N SER A 12 7.03 -26.91 -22.43
CA SER A 12 7.71 -25.83 -23.17
C SER A 12 6.71 -24.86 -23.78
N ILE A 13 6.91 -23.55 -23.57
CA ILE A 13 6.10 -22.48 -24.17
C ILE A 13 6.97 -21.64 -25.10
N ASN A 14 6.49 -21.39 -26.32
CA ASN A 14 7.15 -20.54 -27.31
C ASN A 14 6.55 -19.13 -27.32
N PHE A 15 7.38 -18.11 -27.09
CA PHE A 15 6.97 -16.71 -27.11
C PHE A 15 7.47 -15.99 -28.36
N ARG A 16 6.62 -15.14 -28.94
CA ARG A 16 7.03 -14.15 -29.93
C ARG A 16 7.10 -12.79 -29.26
N ILE A 17 8.30 -12.23 -29.20
CA ILE A 17 8.56 -10.94 -28.53
C ILE A 17 9.17 -9.90 -29.49
N PRO A 18 8.94 -8.60 -29.26
CA PRO A 18 9.60 -7.54 -30.01
C PRO A 18 11.13 -7.64 -29.91
N ARG A 19 11.83 -7.28 -30.99
CA ARG A 19 13.31 -7.33 -31.04
C ARG A 19 13.97 -6.49 -29.94
N ALA A 20 13.41 -5.32 -29.65
CA ALA A 20 13.89 -4.45 -28.59
C ALA A 20 13.81 -5.11 -27.20
N LEU A 21 12.72 -5.84 -26.93
CA LEU A 21 12.55 -6.57 -25.67
C LEU A 21 13.53 -7.74 -25.56
N LYS A 22 13.76 -8.47 -26.67
CA LYS A 22 14.76 -9.53 -26.72
C LYS A 22 16.16 -9.01 -26.36
N ALA A 23 16.54 -7.85 -26.90
CA ALA A 23 17.85 -7.24 -26.62
C ALA A 23 17.99 -6.90 -25.13
N LYS A 24 16.95 -6.32 -24.51
CA LYS A 24 16.94 -6.04 -23.06
C LYS A 24 17.11 -7.32 -22.23
N ILE A 25 16.33 -8.36 -22.54
CA ILE A 25 16.40 -9.65 -21.82
C ILE A 25 17.81 -10.25 -21.89
N ILE A 26 18.45 -10.21 -23.07
CA ILE A 26 19.82 -10.72 -23.24
C ILE A 26 20.80 -9.93 -22.37
N ASN A 27 20.70 -8.60 -22.37
CA ASN A 27 21.59 -7.75 -21.59
C ASN A 27 21.44 -8.03 -20.08
N GLU A 28 20.20 -8.03 -19.58
CA GLU A 28 19.91 -8.30 -18.16
C GLU A 28 20.36 -9.70 -17.72
N ALA A 29 20.13 -10.72 -18.56
CA ALA A 29 20.61 -12.08 -18.28
C ALA A 29 22.15 -12.14 -18.22
N SER A 30 22.83 -11.40 -19.11
CA SER A 30 24.30 -11.29 -19.12
C SER A 30 24.83 -10.59 -17.88
N VAL A 31 24.22 -9.46 -17.47
CA VAL A 31 24.60 -8.71 -16.26
C VAL A 31 24.48 -9.60 -15.02
N ARG A 32 23.43 -10.43 -14.95
CA ARG A 32 23.19 -11.35 -13.84
C ARG A 32 23.95 -12.68 -13.97
N ASN A 33 24.75 -12.86 -15.01
CA ASN A 33 25.51 -14.08 -15.32
C ASN A 33 24.64 -15.35 -15.27
N ILE A 34 23.46 -15.29 -15.87
CA ILE A 34 22.52 -16.41 -15.97
C ILE A 34 22.04 -16.62 -17.40
N THR A 35 21.50 -17.80 -17.70
CA THR A 35 20.92 -18.07 -19.01
C THR A 35 19.63 -17.29 -19.21
N ILE A 36 19.32 -16.95 -20.46
CA ILE A 36 18.08 -16.26 -20.84
C ILE A 36 16.83 -17.01 -20.32
N SER A 37 16.82 -18.34 -20.45
CA SER A 37 15.72 -19.16 -19.97
C SER A 37 15.58 -19.13 -18.44
N LYS A 38 16.71 -19.05 -17.71
CA LYS A 38 16.69 -18.91 -16.25
C LYS A 38 16.20 -17.51 -15.86
N TYR A 39 16.70 -16.47 -16.51
CA TYR A 39 16.25 -15.09 -16.29
C TYR A 39 14.74 -14.97 -16.52
N LEU A 40 14.24 -15.43 -17.68
CA LEU A 40 12.81 -15.39 -17.99
C LEU A 40 11.98 -16.17 -16.98
N ARG A 41 12.45 -17.33 -16.53
CA ARG A 41 11.74 -18.11 -15.51
C ARG A 41 11.68 -17.36 -14.19
N GLU A 42 12.81 -16.86 -13.70
CA GLU A 42 12.86 -16.12 -12.43
C GLU A 42 11.99 -14.87 -12.49
N THR A 43 12.03 -14.12 -13.60
CA THR A 43 11.16 -12.95 -13.80
C THR A 43 9.69 -13.33 -13.89
N LEU A 44 9.35 -14.44 -14.56
CA LEU A 44 7.96 -14.91 -14.62
C LEU A 44 7.49 -15.45 -13.26
N GLU A 45 8.34 -16.15 -12.51
CA GLU A 45 8.06 -16.61 -11.14
C GLU A 45 7.92 -15.44 -10.18
N GLU A 46 8.70 -14.37 -10.32
CA GLU A 46 8.58 -13.14 -9.52
C GLU A 46 7.26 -12.43 -9.83
N ILE A 47 6.96 -12.22 -11.11
CA ILE A 47 5.70 -11.59 -11.53
C ILE A 47 4.50 -12.44 -11.12
N HIS A 48 4.54 -13.75 -11.33
CA HIS A 48 3.42 -14.63 -11.00
C HIS A 48 3.31 -14.94 -9.50
N GLY A 49 4.43 -15.03 -8.79
CA GLY A 49 4.48 -15.21 -7.33
C GLY A 49 3.90 -14.01 -6.59
N ASP A 50 4.17 -12.78 -7.06
CA ASP A 50 3.51 -11.57 -6.55
C ASP A 50 2.02 -11.48 -6.95
N LEU A 51 1.62 -12.12 -8.05
CA LEU A 51 0.22 -12.13 -8.52
C LEU A 51 -0.64 -13.21 -7.86
N GLU A 52 -0.06 -14.28 -7.31
CA GLU A 52 -0.82 -15.36 -6.66
C GLU A 52 -1.43 -14.93 -5.31
N GLU A 53 -0.94 -13.86 -4.67
CA GLU A 53 -1.52 -13.41 -3.39
C GLU A 53 -2.68 -12.43 -3.52
N ARG A 54 -2.88 -11.73 -4.65
CA ARG A 54 -3.99 -10.77 -4.80
C ARG A 54 -4.58 -10.71 -6.22
N PRO A 55 -5.90 -10.93 -6.39
CA PRO A 55 -6.55 -10.81 -7.70
C PRO A 55 -6.30 -9.43 -8.31
N LYS A 56 -5.98 -9.37 -9.61
CA LYS A 56 -5.63 -8.12 -10.32
C LYS A 56 -6.70 -7.03 -10.20
N GLU A 57 -7.97 -7.40 -10.13
CA GLU A 57 -9.12 -6.50 -9.92
C GLU A 57 -9.14 -5.91 -8.50
N PHE A 58 -8.78 -6.72 -7.50
CA PHE A 58 -8.61 -6.27 -6.12
C PHE A 58 -7.48 -5.24 -6.01
N LEU A 59 -6.39 -5.42 -6.75
CA LEU A 59 -5.28 -4.45 -6.78
C LEU A 59 -5.64 -3.14 -7.48
N SER A 60 -6.49 -3.14 -8.51
CA SER A 60 -6.91 -1.89 -9.18
C SER A 60 -7.89 -1.10 -8.33
N GLU A 61 -8.93 -1.74 -7.79
CA GLU A 61 -9.92 -1.05 -6.94
C GLU A 61 -9.29 -0.55 -5.63
N THR A 62 -8.43 -1.36 -5.01
CA THR A 62 -7.66 -0.95 -3.82
C THR A 62 -6.79 0.26 -4.13
N LYS A 63 -6.08 0.26 -5.28
CA LYS A 63 -5.24 1.40 -5.68
C LYS A 63 -6.07 2.65 -5.93
N ASP A 64 -7.15 2.55 -6.71
CA ASP A 64 -8.01 3.69 -7.02
C ASP A 64 -8.61 4.31 -5.76
N TYR A 65 -8.97 3.48 -4.78
CA TYR A 65 -9.47 3.94 -3.49
C TYR A 65 -8.37 4.60 -2.63
N LEU A 66 -7.20 3.96 -2.49
CA LEU A 66 -6.08 4.50 -1.69
C LEU A 66 -5.51 5.81 -2.25
N PHE A 67 -5.59 6.02 -3.56
CA PHE A 67 -5.21 7.26 -4.22
C PHE A 67 -6.38 8.21 -4.48
N SER A 68 -7.58 7.90 -3.96
CA SER A 68 -8.71 8.80 -4.03
C SER A 68 -8.40 10.10 -3.28
N LYS A 69 -9.00 11.20 -3.75
CA LYS A 69 -8.85 12.51 -3.11
C LYS A 69 -9.24 12.49 -1.64
N GLU A 70 -10.26 11.70 -1.30
CA GLU A 70 -10.80 11.59 0.06
C GLU A 70 -9.80 10.89 0.98
N PHE A 71 -9.28 9.74 0.57
CA PHE A 71 -8.32 8.98 1.36
C PHE A 71 -7.01 9.74 1.54
N VAL A 72 -6.50 10.37 0.48
CA VAL A 72 -5.29 11.20 0.58
C VAL A 72 -5.50 12.39 1.51
N ARG A 73 -6.65 13.09 1.44
CA ARG A 73 -6.99 14.16 2.39
C ARG A 73 -7.04 13.66 3.82
N PHE A 74 -7.61 12.49 4.05
CA PHE A 74 -7.65 11.85 5.37
C PHE A 74 -6.25 11.52 5.90
N VAL A 75 -5.36 10.97 5.07
CA VAL A 75 -3.97 10.71 5.46
C VAL A 75 -3.26 12.01 5.83
N PHE A 76 -3.35 13.05 5.00
CA PHE A 76 -2.78 14.36 5.32
C PHE A 76 -3.34 14.94 6.62
N TRP A 77 -4.63 14.76 6.87
CA TRP A 77 -5.27 15.18 8.11
C TRP A 77 -4.67 14.46 9.33
N ILE A 78 -4.49 13.14 9.28
CA ILE A 78 -3.81 12.36 10.33
C ILE A 78 -2.42 12.95 10.65
N TYR A 79 -1.63 13.25 9.61
CA TYR A 79 -0.29 13.84 9.78
C TYR A 79 -0.34 15.30 10.25
N ARG A 80 -1.38 16.06 9.88
CA ARG A 80 -1.59 17.42 10.40
C ARG A 80 -1.82 17.37 11.90
N LYS A 81 -2.62 16.41 12.37
CA LYS A 81 -2.91 16.25 13.81
C LYS A 81 -1.71 15.83 14.66
N LEU A 82 -0.62 15.36 14.03
CA LEU A 82 0.66 15.15 14.72
C LEU A 82 1.25 16.46 15.28
N LYS A 83 1.06 17.57 14.56
CA LYS A 83 1.59 18.88 14.97
C LYS A 83 0.62 19.65 15.86
N ASP A 84 -0.68 19.48 15.60
CA ASP A 84 -1.75 20.10 16.36
C ASP A 84 -2.87 19.10 16.60
N ASN A 85 -2.94 18.54 17.80
CA ASN A 85 -3.94 17.55 18.15
C ASN A 85 -5.29 18.18 18.56
N ASN A 86 -5.44 19.50 18.47
CA ASN A 86 -6.72 20.16 18.73
C ASN A 86 -7.76 19.74 17.70
N ARG A 87 -9.01 19.62 18.16
CA ARG A 87 -10.18 19.53 17.30
C ARG A 87 -10.45 20.88 16.66
N GLU A 88 -10.62 20.88 15.35
CA GLU A 88 -11.09 22.04 14.58
C GLU A 88 -12.59 21.86 14.28
N GLU A 89 -13.33 22.96 14.16
CA GLU A 89 -14.76 22.92 13.80
C GLU A 89 -14.99 22.38 12.38
N ASP A 90 -14.01 22.58 11.50
CA ASP A 90 -14.04 22.13 10.10
C ASP A 90 -13.55 20.68 9.92
N ASP A 91 -13.26 19.95 11.00
CA ASP A 91 -12.85 18.55 10.92
C ASP A 91 -14.05 17.67 10.50
N ASP A 92 -13.93 17.01 9.33
CA ASP A 92 -14.95 16.11 8.76
C ASP A 92 -14.96 14.73 9.46
N ILE A 93 -15.32 14.74 10.75
CA ILE A 93 -15.27 13.55 11.62
C ILE A 93 -16.14 12.41 11.08
N ASP A 94 -17.36 12.71 10.65
CA ASP A 94 -18.28 11.68 10.15
C ASP A 94 -17.80 11.13 8.79
N GLY A 95 -17.30 11.98 7.89
CA GLY A 95 -16.68 11.53 6.64
C GLY A 95 -15.46 10.64 6.86
N TYR A 96 -14.61 10.97 7.84
CA TYR A 96 -13.46 10.13 8.20
C TYR A 96 -13.88 8.79 8.83
N ILE A 97 -14.93 8.77 9.66
CA ILE A 97 -15.48 7.53 10.22
C ILE A 97 -15.96 6.59 9.12
N ASP A 98 -16.71 7.11 8.14
CA ASP A 98 -17.24 6.30 7.05
C ASP A 98 -16.14 5.81 6.11
N LEU A 99 -15.12 6.65 5.88
CA LEU A 99 -13.93 6.29 5.10
C LEU A 99 -13.15 5.14 5.76
N ILE A 100 -12.87 5.20 7.06
CA ILE A 100 -12.15 4.13 7.77
C ILE A 100 -12.95 2.81 7.75
N LYS A 101 -14.28 2.87 7.93
CA LYS A 101 -15.14 1.68 7.87
C LYS A 101 -15.15 1.02 6.48
N GLY A 102 -15.04 1.81 5.41
CA GLY A 102 -14.95 1.30 4.03
C GLY A 102 -13.60 0.66 3.72
N VAL A 103 -12.54 1.17 4.33
CA VAL A 103 -11.14 0.83 4.08
C VAL A 103 -10.73 -0.57 4.54
N GLY A 104 -11.39 -1.13 5.56
CA GLY A 104 -11.02 -2.41 6.17
C GLY A 104 -10.96 -3.60 5.19
N LYS A 105 -11.59 -3.49 4.02
CA LYS A 105 -11.59 -4.52 2.96
C LYS A 105 -10.36 -4.47 2.05
N TYR A 106 -9.68 -3.34 2.01
CA TYR A 106 -8.63 -3.03 1.02
C TYR A 106 -7.23 -2.95 1.65
N LEU A 107 -7.14 -2.81 2.97
CA LEU A 107 -5.87 -2.67 3.68
C LEU A 107 -5.43 -3.97 4.38
N PRO A 108 -4.10 -4.18 4.49
CA PRO A 108 -3.51 -5.17 5.39
C PRO A 108 -3.99 -5.01 6.84
N SER A 109 -4.15 -6.12 7.56
CA SER A 109 -4.73 -6.16 8.91
C SER A 109 -3.93 -5.36 9.95
N ASP A 110 -2.62 -5.26 9.76
CA ASP A 110 -1.72 -4.44 10.58
C ASP A 110 -1.99 -2.95 10.41
N VAL A 111 -2.26 -2.48 9.18
CA VAL A 111 -2.63 -1.08 8.90
C VAL A 111 -4.06 -0.79 9.36
N VAL A 112 -4.99 -1.72 9.15
CA VAL A 112 -6.37 -1.60 9.65
C VAL A 112 -6.38 -1.45 11.17
N CYS A 113 -5.58 -2.24 11.88
CA CYS A 113 -5.47 -2.14 13.33
C CYS A 113 -5.00 -0.75 13.80
N GLU A 114 -4.10 -0.11 13.05
CA GLU A 114 -3.66 1.27 13.34
C GLU A 114 -4.77 2.29 13.05
N LEU A 115 -5.50 2.15 11.94
CA LEU A 115 -6.64 3.01 11.62
C LEU A 115 -7.83 2.82 12.57
N ASP A 116 -8.03 1.63 13.12
CA ASP A 116 -9.04 1.37 14.14
C ASP A 116 -8.80 2.19 15.41
N LYS A 117 -7.54 2.48 15.76
CA LYS A 117 -7.22 3.39 16.88
C LYS A 117 -7.72 4.81 16.59
N VAL A 118 -7.55 5.27 15.35
CA VAL A 118 -8.06 6.58 14.89
C VAL A 118 -9.59 6.56 14.93
N LEU A 119 -10.23 5.51 14.41
CA LEU A 119 -11.68 5.35 14.42
C LEU A 119 -12.26 5.39 15.84
N MET A 120 -11.66 4.66 16.78
CA MET A 120 -12.10 4.64 18.17
C MET A 120 -12.01 6.04 18.81
N ASP A 121 -10.97 6.80 18.47
CA ASP A 121 -10.83 8.17 18.95
C ASP A 121 -11.81 9.14 18.29
N LEU A 122 -12.09 8.99 16.99
CA LEU A 122 -13.13 9.74 16.29
C LEU A 122 -14.52 9.48 16.89
N LEU A 123 -14.85 8.21 17.16
CA LEU A 123 -16.12 7.81 17.81
C LEU A 123 -16.24 8.37 19.23
N ARG A 124 -15.13 8.40 19.98
CA ARG A 124 -15.06 9.05 21.29
C ARG A 124 -15.31 10.55 21.17
N ILE A 125 -14.66 11.24 20.24
CA ILE A 125 -14.81 12.70 20.07
C ILE A 125 -16.21 13.07 19.59
N ARG A 126 -16.82 12.21 18.77
CA ARG A 126 -18.21 12.37 18.33
C ARG A 126 -19.22 12.26 19.48
N THR A 127 -18.95 11.40 20.46
CA THR A 127 -19.84 11.17 21.61
C THR A 127 -19.47 12.00 22.85
N ALA A 128 -18.27 12.58 22.89
CA ALA A 128 -17.78 13.35 24.03
C ALA A 128 -18.45 14.74 24.12
N ILE A 129 -18.91 15.07 25.32
CA ILE A 129 -19.43 16.39 25.68
C ILE A 129 -18.37 17.08 26.56
N GLY A 130 -17.93 18.29 26.18
CA GLY A 130 -16.98 19.08 26.98
C GLY A 130 -15.49 18.87 26.65
N ILE A 131 -14.63 18.88 27.67
CA ILE A 131 -13.15 18.95 27.51
C ILE A 131 -12.59 17.70 26.82
N ASP A 132 -13.21 16.54 27.03
CA ASP A 132 -12.76 15.30 26.43
C ASP A 132 -12.87 15.32 24.89
N GLY A 133 -13.79 16.08 24.30
CA GLY A 133 -13.95 16.18 22.84
C GLY A 133 -13.02 17.19 22.15
N LYS A 134 -12.14 17.86 22.89
CA LYS A 134 -11.32 18.97 22.36
C LYS A 134 -10.02 18.53 21.68
N TYR A 135 -9.55 17.31 21.93
CA TYR A 135 -8.25 16.84 21.47
C TYR A 135 -8.32 15.41 20.94
N TYR A 136 -7.53 15.14 19.90
CA TYR A 136 -7.25 13.82 19.36
C TYR A 136 -6.17 13.12 20.19
N ARG A 137 -6.54 11.97 20.77
CA ARG A 137 -5.68 11.12 21.63
C ARG A 137 -4.90 10.09 20.84
N PHE A 138 -5.28 9.78 19.60
CA PHE A 138 -4.50 8.85 18.76
C PHE A 138 -3.07 9.35 18.49
N VAL A 139 -2.82 10.65 18.66
CA VAL A 139 -1.51 11.31 18.42
C VAL A 139 -0.51 11.03 19.56
N ASP A 140 -0.97 11.18 20.81
CA ASP A 140 -0.10 11.23 21.99
C ASP A 140 -0.79 10.58 23.21
N SER A 141 -1.26 9.35 23.01
CA SER A 141 -1.81 8.54 24.11
C SER A 141 -0.70 8.15 25.09
N TYR A 142 -0.95 8.34 26.39
CA TYR A 142 -0.11 7.84 27.49
C TYR A 142 0.04 6.31 27.52
N ALA A 143 -0.87 5.60 26.82
CA ALA A 143 -0.78 4.17 26.61
C ALA A 143 -0.34 3.91 25.15
N ASP A 144 0.86 3.33 25.00
CA ASP A 144 1.52 3.06 23.70
C ASP A 144 0.65 2.18 22.77
N ASP A 145 -0.24 1.37 23.33
CA ASP A 145 -1.17 0.50 22.59
C ASP A 145 -2.26 1.30 21.86
N LYS A 146 -2.61 2.48 22.34
CA LYS A 146 -3.66 3.36 21.77
C LYS A 146 -3.12 4.47 20.88
N ARG A 147 -1.80 4.65 20.86
CA ARG A 147 -1.14 5.61 19.98
C ARG A 147 -1.07 5.04 18.56
N LEU A 148 -1.31 5.92 17.60
CA LEU A 148 -1.15 5.60 16.18
C LEU A 148 0.33 5.39 15.86
N ASN A 149 0.66 4.25 15.26
CA ASN A 149 2.00 4.00 14.78
C ASN A 149 2.17 4.56 13.36
N TYR A 150 2.61 5.81 13.27
CA TYR A 150 2.88 6.49 12.00
C TYR A 150 3.89 5.73 11.13
N LYS A 151 4.89 5.09 11.73
CA LYS A 151 5.90 4.33 10.99
C LYS A 151 5.29 3.16 10.20
N LYS A 152 4.28 2.46 10.75
CA LYS A 152 3.58 1.41 10.02
C LYS A 152 2.78 1.96 8.83
N LEU A 153 2.18 3.14 8.97
CA LEU A 153 1.53 3.83 7.86
C LEU A 153 2.55 4.25 6.80
N GLU A 154 3.67 4.83 7.19
CA GLU A 154 4.76 5.21 6.28
C GLU A 154 5.33 4.00 5.54
N ASP A 155 5.70 2.94 6.27
CA ASP A 155 6.22 1.69 5.71
C ASP A 155 5.21 1.06 4.74
N PHE A 156 3.91 1.15 5.04
CA PHE A 156 2.87 0.72 4.12
C PHE A 156 2.85 1.57 2.84
N PHE A 157 2.78 2.90 2.92
CA PHE A 157 2.73 3.76 1.73
C PHE A 157 4.01 3.72 0.90
N LEU A 158 5.17 3.59 1.54
CA LEU A 158 6.46 3.44 0.88
C LEU A 158 6.60 2.04 0.23
N GLY A 159 6.14 0.99 0.92
CA GLY A 159 6.18 -0.40 0.46
C GLY A 159 5.13 -0.75 -0.61
N PHE A 160 3.98 -0.05 -0.64
CA PHE A 160 2.92 -0.27 -1.64
C PHE A 160 3.28 0.26 -3.04
N GLY A 161 4.49 0.81 -3.22
CA GLY A 161 5.05 1.16 -4.52
C GLY A 161 4.75 2.59 -4.96
N LEU A 162 5.29 3.58 -4.22
CA LEU A 162 5.57 4.90 -4.80
C LEU A 162 6.61 4.81 -5.94
N ASP A 163 7.42 3.74 -5.97
CA ASP A 163 8.48 3.54 -6.97
C ASP A 163 7.98 3.18 -8.38
N GLN A 164 6.79 2.57 -8.52
CA GLN A 164 6.24 2.23 -9.84
C GLN A 164 5.46 3.37 -10.49
N HIS A 165 4.91 4.31 -9.72
CA HIS A 165 3.98 5.30 -10.28
C HIS A 165 4.64 6.60 -10.76
N PHE A 166 5.78 6.99 -10.19
CA PHE A 166 6.51 8.19 -10.62
C PHE A 166 7.50 7.94 -11.78
N SER A 167 7.84 6.68 -12.07
CA SER A 167 8.66 6.34 -13.24
C SER A 167 7.88 6.38 -14.57
N ASP A 168 6.55 6.24 -14.54
CA ASP A 168 5.73 6.20 -15.76
C ASP A 168 5.21 7.56 -16.23
N LYS A 169 5.33 8.61 -15.41
CA LYS A 169 5.10 9.99 -15.86
C LYS A 169 6.43 10.66 -16.20
N LYS A 170 7.08 10.17 -17.26
CA LYS A 170 7.98 11.03 -18.05
C LYS A 170 7.15 12.18 -18.58
N TYR A 171 7.27 13.32 -17.91
CA TYR A 171 6.85 14.63 -18.37
C TYR A 171 7.25 14.80 -19.84
N LYS A 172 6.27 14.81 -20.73
CA LYS A 172 6.39 15.43 -22.05
C LYS A 172 6.00 16.88 -21.86
N TYR A 173 7.00 17.74 -21.77
CA TYR A 173 6.86 19.14 -22.17
C TYR A 173 6.89 19.22 -23.69
#